data_AF-A0A9D7GIC2-F1
#
_entry.id   AF-A0A9D7GIC2-F1
#
_cell.length_a   1.000
_cell.length_b   1.000
_cell.length_c   1.000
_cell.angle_alpha   90.00
_cell.angle_beta   90.00
_cell.angle_gamma   90.00
#
_symmetry.space_group_name_H-M   'P 1'
#
loop_
_entity.id
_entity.type
_entity.pdbx_description
1 polymer ?
#
loop_
_entity_poly.entity_id
_entity_poly.type
_entity_poly.pdbx_seq_one_letter_code
_entity_poly.pdbx_strand_id
1 'polypeptide(L)' 'MPPSKTSHLFSPRPAAKNPGMTHERIAADLDAFHKAGGKIEVLGVTRSLKKIDGDDGSPPPAPAKPRR' A
#
# COMPACT_ATOMS: atom_id res chain seq x y z
N MET A 1 -10.73 -42.90 -8.12
CA MET A 1 -10.38 -42.39 -6.78
C MET A 1 -11.50 -41.45 -6.34
N PRO A 2 -12.19 -41.71 -5.21
CA PRO A 2 -13.23 -40.80 -4.73
C PRO A 2 -12.59 -39.49 -4.19
N PRO A 3 -13.25 -38.33 -4.34
CA PRO A 3 -12.72 -37.06 -3.84
C PRO A 3 -12.69 -37.06 -2.30
N SER A 4 -11.60 -36.52 -1.73
CA SER A 4 -11.44 -36.39 -0.27
C SER A 4 -12.52 -35.49 0.34
N LYS A 5 -13.09 -35.92 1.48
CA LYS A 5 -14.12 -35.20 2.26
C LYS A 5 -13.69 -33.80 2.73
N THR A 6 -12.44 -33.41 2.53
CA THR A 6 -11.86 -32.13 2.94
C THR A 6 -11.82 -31.07 1.83
N SER A 7 -12.25 -31.39 0.61
CA SER A 7 -12.20 -30.45 -0.54
C SER A 7 -12.96 -29.14 -0.29
N HIS A 8 -14.01 -29.15 0.53
CA HIS A 8 -14.78 -27.95 0.88
C HIS A 8 -14.01 -26.95 1.75
N LEU A 9 -12.97 -27.38 2.48
CA LEU A 9 -12.15 -26.48 3.32
C LEU A 9 -11.28 -25.53 2.49
N PHE A 10 -11.00 -25.88 1.23
CA PHE A 10 -10.21 -25.08 0.30
C PHE A 10 -11.05 -24.39 -0.77
N SER A 11 -12.38 -24.36 -0.59
CA SER A 11 -13.25 -23.65 -1.52
C SER A 11 -12.95 -22.15 -1.44
N PRO A 12 -12.57 -21.50 -2.57
CA PRO A 12 -12.27 -20.08 -2.57
C PRO A 12 -13.52 -19.32 -2.14
N ARG A 13 -13.36 -18.44 -1.14
CA ARG A 13 -14.44 -17.52 -0.76
C ARG A 13 -14.76 -16.65 -1.98
N PRO A 14 -16.04 -16.46 -2.34
CA PRO A 14 -16.40 -15.53 -3.40
C PRO A 14 -15.79 -14.17 -3.07
N ALA A 15 -15.02 -13.62 -4.02
CA ALA A 15 -14.40 -12.32 -3.85
C ALA A 15 -15.50 -11.32 -3.53
N ALA A 16 -15.46 -10.75 -2.33
CA ALA A 16 -16.33 -9.63 -2.01
C ALA A 16 -16.08 -8.57 -3.10
N LYS A 17 -17.16 -8.07 -3.71
CA LYS A 17 -17.10 -6.87 -4.55
C LYS A 17 -16.71 -5.73 -3.62
N ASN A 18 -15.42 -5.57 -3.40
CA ASN A 18 -14.88 -4.37 -2.80
C ASN A 18 -15.05 -3.31 -3.90
N PRO A 19 -15.95 -2.32 -3.73
CA PRO A 19 -15.85 -1.13 -4.55
C PRO A 19 -14.42 -0.62 -4.36
N GLY A 20 -13.66 -0.53 -5.44
CA GLY A 20 -12.22 -0.27 -5.38
C GLY A 20 -11.92 0.95 -4.50
N MET A 21 -10.73 0.99 -3.91
CA MET A 21 -10.33 2.12 -3.09
C MET A 21 -10.21 3.36 -3.97
N THR A 22 -11.14 4.31 -3.82
CA THR A 22 -11.10 5.60 -4.52
C THR A 22 -10.57 6.69 -3.61
N HIS A 23 -10.02 7.75 -4.21
CA HIS A 23 -9.58 8.91 -3.45
C HIS A 23 -10.70 9.54 -2.62
N GLU A 24 -11.89 9.68 -3.19
CA GLU A 24 -13.08 10.22 -2.53
C GLU A 24 -13.45 9.43 -1.27
N ARG A 25 -13.37 8.10 -1.33
CA ARG A 25 -13.67 7.24 -0.19
C ARG A 25 -12.64 7.41 0.93
N ILE A 26 -11.35 7.49 0.57
CA ILE A 26 -10.30 7.76 1.55
C ILE A 26 -10.55 9.09 2.26
N ALA A 27 -10.90 10.15 1.51
CA ALA A 27 -11.20 11.46 2.09
C ALA A 27 -12.39 11.41 3.06
N ALA A 28 -13.49 10.75 2.65
CA ALA A 28 -14.66 10.59 3.50
C ALA A 28 -14.36 9.80 4.80
N ASP A 29 -13.55 8.75 4.72
CA ASP A 29 -13.16 7.94 5.88
C ASP A 29 -12.26 8.75 6.85
N LEU A 30 -11.34 9.57 6.33
CA LEU A 30 -10.51 10.46 7.15
C LEU A 30 -11.36 11.51 7.87
N ASP A 31 -12.34 12.12 7.18
CA ASP A 31 -13.25 13.08 7.78
C ASP A 31 -14.11 12.46 8.88
N ALA A 32 -14.62 11.25 8.64
CA ALA A 32 -15.38 10.50 9.64
C ALA A 32 -14.52 10.18 10.87
N PHE A 33 -13.26 9.79 10.66
CA PHE A 33 -12.30 9.52 11.73
C PHE A 33 -12.02 10.77 12.58
N HIS A 34 -11.78 11.92 11.94
CA HIS A 34 -11.57 13.19 12.64
C HIS A 34 -12.83 13.64 13.41
N LYS A 35 -14.03 13.50 12.82
CA LYS A 35 -15.30 13.83 13.49
C LYS A 35 -15.57 12.97 14.72
N ALA A 36 -15.11 11.72 14.72
CA ALA A 36 -15.18 10.83 15.87
C ALA A 36 -14.16 11.17 16.98
N GLY A 37 -13.33 12.21 16.79
CA GLY A 37 -12.28 12.60 17.73
C GLY A 37 -10.98 11.82 17.56
N GLY A 38 -10.84 11.05 16.47
CA GLY A 38 -9.61 10.36 16.12
C GLY A 38 -8.51 11.34 15.71
N LYS A 39 -7.28 11.08 16.15
CA LYS A 39 -6.09 11.84 15.77
C LYS A 39 -5.07 10.89 15.16
N ILE A 40 -4.61 11.21 13.95
CA ILE A 40 -3.55 10.45 13.29
C ILE A 40 -2.22 11.05 13.71
N GLU A 41 -1.48 10.34 14.55
CA GLU A 41 -0.13 10.74 14.96
C GLU A 41 0.91 9.97 14.16
N VAL A 42 1.93 10.67 13.68
CA VAL A 42 3.07 10.05 12.99
C VAL A 42 4.05 9.56 14.05
N LEU A 43 4.00 8.27 14.38
CA LEU A 43 4.80 7.61 15.43
C LEU A 43 6.33 7.52 15.13
N GLY A 44 6.84 8.35 14.22
CA GLY A 44 8.24 8.40 13.82
C GLY A 44 8.42 8.36 12.30
N VAL A 45 9.66 8.57 11.84
CA VAL A 45 10.02 8.51 10.42
C VAL A 45 10.16 7.04 9.98
N THR A 46 9.09 6.26 10.08
CA THR A 46 9.00 5.01 9.32
C THR A 46 9.06 5.38 7.85
N ARG A 47 10.15 5.02 7.17
CA ARG A 47 10.27 5.23 5.72
C ARG A 47 9.15 4.45 5.04
N SER A 48 8.12 5.15 4.58
CA SER A 48 7.10 4.56 3.72
C SER A 48 7.79 3.97 2.50
N LEU A 49 7.52 2.70 2.18
CA LEU A 49 7.88 2.13 0.90
C LEU A 49 7.09 2.88 -0.18
N LYS A 50 7.69 3.93 -0.76
CA LYS A 50 7.15 4.56 -1.97
C LYS A 50 7.22 3.52 -3.07
N LYS A 51 6.12 3.31 -3.80
CA LYS A 51 6.22 2.67 -5.12
C LYS A 51 7.18 3.52 -5.94
N ILE A 52 8.30 2.90 -6.35
CA ILE A 52 9.19 3.46 -7.34
C ILE A 52 8.52 3.11 -8.66
N ASP A 53 7.79 4.06 -9.25
CA ASP A 53 7.50 3.97 -10.67
C ASP A 53 8.85 4.00 -11.39
N GLY A 54 9.05 3.04 -12.30
CA GLY A 54 10.36 2.64 -12.80
C GLY A 54 11.28 3.78 -13.24
N ASP A 55 12.47 3.76 -12.68
CA ASP A 55 13.76 4.15 -13.26
C ASP A 55 13.71 4.65 -14.73
N ASP A 56 13.65 5.96 -14.92
CA ASP A 56 14.32 6.59 -16.07
C ASP A 56 15.80 6.73 -15.69
N GLY A 57 16.55 5.63 -15.90
CA GLY A 57 17.92 5.42 -15.43
C GLY A 57 18.94 6.47 -15.86
N SER A 58 19.01 7.58 -15.14
CA SER A 58 20.16 8.48 -15.13
C SER A 58 20.87 8.37 -13.78
N PRO A 59 22.08 7.78 -13.70
CA PRO A 59 22.86 7.80 -12.48
C PRO A 59 23.25 9.26 -12.15
N PRO A 60 23.19 9.66 -10.86
CA PRO A 60 23.57 11.01 -10.45
C PRO A 60 25.04 11.28 -10.81
N PRO A 61 25.40 12.49 -11.28
CA PRO A 61 26.77 12.81 -11.65
C PRO A 61 27.70 12.66 -10.44
N ALA A 62 28.75 11.85 -10.59
CA ALA A 62 29.75 11.66 -9.55
C ALA A 62 30.45 12.99 -9.20
N PRO A 63 30.72 13.27 -7.92
CA PRO A 63 31.42 14.50 -7.53
C PRO A 63 32.83 14.52 -8.13
N ALA A 64 33.17 15.63 -8.79
CA ALA A 64 34.48 15.83 -9.40
C ALA A 64 35.58 15.77 -8.33
N LYS A 65 36.57 14.89 -8.51
CA LYS A 65 37.75 14.82 -7.64
C LYS A 65 38.57 16.11 -7.82
N PRO A 66 39.06 16.73 -6.73
CA PRO A 66 39.94 17.90 -6.85
C PRO A 66 41.23 17.49 -7.57
N ARG A 67 41.58 18.23 -8.63
CA ARG A 67 42.87 18.10 -9.31
C ARG A 67 43.94 18.65 -8.37
N ARG A 68 44.92 17.82 -8.01
CA ARG A 68 46.10 18.22 -7.23
C ARG A 68 47.18 18.72 -8.16
#